data_AF-A0A2U1C4Z0-F1
#
_entry.id   AF-A0A2U1C4Z0-F1
#
_cell.length_a   1.000
_cell.length_b   1.000
_cell.length_c   1.000
_cell.angle_alpha   90.00
_cell.angle_beta   90.00
_cell.angle_gamma   90.00
#
_symmetry.space_group_name_H-M   'P 1'
#
loop_
_entity.id
_entity.type
_entity.pdbx_description
1 polymer ?
#
loop_
_entity_poly.entity_id
_entity_poly.type
_entity_poly.pdbx_seq_one_letter_code
_entity_poly.pdbx_strand_id
1 'polypeptide(L)'
;MDASERFDRYMDHLSQGLGHADRHAGLKGYCTGLMLPLSRKSVEPMAARVGPLHASARHQALHHFVANAQWSDAQVLRRVCQWVVPHMDFS
;
A
#
# COMPACT_ATOMS: atom_id res chain seq x y z
N MET A 1 -11.37 -5.68 -17.24
CA MET A 1 -11.03 -5.41 -15.83
C MET A 1 -10.59 -3.97 -15.74
N ASP A 2 -11.28 -3.19 -14.92
CA ASP A 2 -10.96 -1.76 -14.72
C ASP A 2 -9.65 -1.58 -13.92
N ALA A 3 -9.07 -0.40 -13.96
CA ALA A 3 -7.85 -0.05 -13.22
C ALA A 3 -8.01 -0.27 -11.71
N SER A 4 -9.20 0.01 -11.16
CA SER A 4 -9.49 -0.23 -9.74
C SER A 4 -9.46 -1.72 -9.39
N GLU A 5 -10.08 -2.57 -10.22
CA GLU A 5 -10.10 -4.03 -10.02
C GLU A 5 -8.69 -4.64 -10.15
N ARG A 6 -7.88 -4.13 -11.08
CA ARG A 6 -6.47 -4.53 -11.20
C ARG A 6 -5.65 -4.13 -9.99
N PHE A 7 -5.86 -2.91 -9.48
CA PHE A 7 -5.20 -2.42 -8.29
C PHE A 7 -5.56 -3.28 -7.07
N ASP A 8 -6.84 -3.54 -6.86
CA ASP A 8 -7.32 -4.36 -5.75
C ASP A 8 -6.72 -5.76 -5.78
N ARG A 9 -6.71 -6.41 -6.95
CA ARG A 9 -6.10 -7.73 -7.11
C ARG A 9 -4.61 -7.74 -6.79
N TYR A 10 -3.89 -6.70 -7.20
CA TYR A 10 -2.48 -6.57 -6.89
C TYR A 10 -2.26 -6.35 -5.39
N MET A 11 -3.06 -5.49 -4.75
CA MET A 11 -3.01 -5.29 -3.30
C MET A 11 -3.32 -6.57 -2.53
N ASP A 12 -4.32 -7.34 -2.97
CA ASP A 12 -4.66 -8.63 -2.36
C ASP A 12 -3.48 -9.60 -2.44
N HIS A 13 -2.80 -9.70 -3.58
CA HIS A 13 -1.60 -10.54 -3.73
C HIS A 13 -0.45 -10.10 -2.81
N LEU A 14 -0.15 -8.81 -2.75
CA LEU A 14 0.91 -8.28 -1.90
C LEU A 14 0.59 -8.47 -0.41
N SER A 15 -0.68 -8.32 -0.03
CA SER A 15 -1.13 -8.41 1.37
C SER A 15 -0.84 -9.78 2.00
N GLN A 16 -0.79 -10.84 1.19
CA GLN A 16 -0.40 -12.19 1.62
C GLN A 16 1.05 -12.28 2.11
N GLY A 17 1.88 -11.28 1.84
CA GLY A 17 3.23 -11.15 2.40
C GLY A 17 3.29 -10.52 3.80
N LEU A 18 2.18 -9.94 4.29
CA LEU A 18 2.14 -9.17 5.53
C LEU A 18 1.91 -10.04 6.79
N GLY A 19 1.52 -11.30 6.62
CA GLY A 19 1.33 -12.29 7.68
C GLY A 19 0.03 -12.16 8.49
N HIS A 20 -0.48 -10.95 8.69
CA HIS A 20 -1.74 -10.71 9.43
C HIS A 20 -2.73 -9.86 8.63
N ALA A 21 -4.01 -10.23 8.72
CA ALA A 21 -5.11 -9.63 7.96
C ALA A 21 -5.36 -8.15 8.32
N ASP A 22 -5.05 -7.75 9.56
CA ASP A 22 -5.17 -6.36 10.03
C ASP A 22 -4.30 -5.37 9.24
N ARG A 23 -3.17 -5.85 8.68
CA ARG A 23 -2.24 -5.04 7.89
C ARG A 23 -2.69 -4.82 6.45
N HIS A 24 -3.68 -5.57 5.96
CA HIS A 24 -4.16 -5.46 4.58
C HIS A 24 -4.75 -4.08 4.31
N ALA A 25 -5.54 -3.56 5.26
CA ALA A 25 -6.11 -2.23 5.18
C ALA A 25 -5.01 -1.13 5.21
N GLY A 26 -3.95 -1.35 5.99
CA GLY A 26 -2.78 -0.47 6.05
C GLY A 26 -2.06 -0.38 4.70
N LEU A 27 -1.78 -1.52 4.07
CA LEU A 27 -1.17 -1.59 2.74
C LEU A 27 -2.02 -0.88 1.69
N LYS A 28 -3.29 -1.27 1.58
CA LYS A 28 -4.20 -0.68 0.59
C LYS A 28 -4.34 0.82 0.81
N GLY A 29 -4.48 1.29 2.05
CA GLY A 29 -4.55 2.70 2.38
C GLY A 29 -3.28 3.48 2.02
N TYR A 30 -2.11 2.91 2.31
CA TYR A 30 -0.82 3.54 2.01
C TYR A 30 -0.58 3.62 0.50
N CYS A 31 -0.75 2.53 -0.23
CA CYS A 31 -0.59 2.50 -1.68
C CYS A 31 -1.61 3.39 -2.40
N THR A 32 -2.86 3.44 -1.93
CA THR A 32 -3.86 4.37 -2.45
C THR A 32 -3.40 5.81 -2.27
N GLY A 33 -2.92 6.17 -1.07
CA GLY A 33 -2.40 7.51 -0.81
C GLY A 33 -1.24 7.92 -1.73
N LEU A 34 -0.35 6.97 -2.07
CA LEU A 34 0.77 7.20 -2.98
C LEU A 34 0.34 7.46 -4.44
N MET A 35 -0.83 6.96 -4.83
CA MET A 35 -1.42 7.16 -6.16
C MET A 35 -2.22 8.46 -6.28
N LEU A 36 -2.49 9.15 -5.17
CA LEU A 36 -3.20 10.43 -5.20
C LEU A 36 -2.33 11.55 -5.79
N PRO A 37 -2.94 12.56 -6.45
CA PRO A 37 -2.21 13.69 -7.02
C PRO A 37 -1.77 14.65 -5.89
N LEU A 38 -0.66 14.30 -5.23
CA LEU A 38 -0.07 15.04 -4.12
C LEU A 38 1.33 15.52 -4.51
N SER A 39 1.61 16.80 -4.24
CA SER A 39 2.94 17.39 -4.48
C SER A 39 4.03 16.76 -3.60
N ARG A 40 3.68 16.32 -2.39
CA ARG A 40 4.57 15.65 -1.44
C ARG A 40 4.00 14.26 -1.10
N LYS A 41 4.72 13.20 -1.47
CA LYS A 41 4.35 11.80 -1.19
C LYS A 41 4.88 11.37 0.19
N SER A 42 4.20 11.78 1.24
CA SER A 42 4.50 11.37 2.62
C SER A 42 3.21 11.16 3.41
N VAL A 43 3.32 10.53 4.59
CA VAL A 43 2.18 10.05 5.37
C VAL A 43 1.16 11.15 5.68
N GLU A 44 1.61 12.34 6.07
CA GLU A 44 0.76 13.46 6.47
C GLU A 44 -0.11 14.00 5.32
N PRO A 45 0.43 14.44 4.17
CA PRO A 45 -0.37 14.81 3.00
C PRO A 45 -1.31 13.70 2.51
N MET A 46 -0.86 12.45 2.56
CA MET A 46 -1.67 11.30 2.16
C MET A 46 -2.86 11.12 3.09
N ALA A 47 -2.64 11.16 4.41
CA ALA A 47 -3.70 11.03 5.40
C ALA A 47 -4.75 12.14 5.30
N ALA A 48 -4.30 13.39 5.12
CA ALA A 48 -5.17 14.53 4.91
C ALA A 48 -6.06 14.39 3.67
N ARG A 49 -5.58 13.71 2.62
CA ARG A 49 -6.37 13.48 1.40
C ARG A 49 -7.25 12.22 1.47
N VAL A 50 -6.76 11.13 2.04
CA VAL A 50 -7.48 9.85 2.15
C VAL A 50 -8.66 9.94 3.13
N GLY A 51 -8.54 10.72 4.20
CA GLY A 51 -9.64 10.93 5.13
C GLY A 51 -9.62 12.35 5.69
N PRO A 52 -10.11 13.36 4.95
CA PRO A 52 -10.07 14.75 5.37
C PRO A 52 -10.74 15.00 6.73
N LEU A 53 -11.84 14.30 7.01
CA LEU A 53 -12.59 14.39 8.28
C LEU A 53 -11.90 13.64 9.45
N HIS A 54 -10.94 12.77 9.14
CA HIS A 54 -10.27 11.89 10.11
C HIS A 54 -8.76 11.87 9.88
N ALA A 55 -8.18 13.02 9.49
CA ALA A 55 -6.80 13.10 9.00
C ALA A 55 -5.79 12.62 10.05
N SER A 56 -5.98 12.98 11.32
CA SER A 56 -5.11 12.53 12.41
C SER A 56 -5.13 11.00 12.60
N ALA A 57 -6.33 10.40 12.63
CA ALA A 57 -6.48 8.95 12.75
C ALA A 57 -5.87 8.22 11.55
N ARG A 58 -6.09 8.74 10.32
CA ARG A 58 -5.46 8.20 9.10
C ARG A 58 -3.96 8.33 9.13
N HIS A 59 -3.43 9.45 9.61
CA HIS A 59 -2.00 9.68 9.75
C HIS A 59 -1.38 8.64 10.70
N GLN A 60 -1.96 8.44 11.88
CA GLN A 60 -1.49 7.43 12.83
C GLN A 60 -1.56 6.02 12.26
N ALA A 61 -2.66 5.65 11.60
CA ALA A 61 -2.81 4.32 11.01
C ALA A 61 -1.76 4.06 9.91
N LEU A 62 -1.57 5.01 8.99
CA LEU A 62 -0.59 4.90 7.91
C LEU A 62 0.86 4.93 8.43
N HIS A 63 1.15 5.80 9.40
CA HIS A 63 2.46 5.88 10.04
C HIS A 63 2.78 4.57 10.78
N HIS A 64 1.83 4.06 11.57
CA HIS A 64 1.99 2.80 12.27
C HIS A 64 2.23 1.66 11.28
N PHE A 65 1.44 1.58 10.21
CA PHE A 65 1.64 0.56 9.18
C PHE A 65 3.04 0.61 8.57
N VAL A 66 3.53 1.77 8.13
CA VAL A 66 4.83 1.85 7.42
C VAL A 66 6.05 1.80 8.34
N ALA A 67 5.95 2.35 9.56
CA ALA A 67 7.11 2.52 10.43
C ALA A 67 7.19 1.50 11.58
N ASN A 68 6.06 0.96 12.05
CA ASN A 68 5.99 0.19 13.30
C ASN A 68 5.44 -1.24 13.14
N ALA A 69 4.60 -1.49 12.12
CA ALA A 69 3.99 -2.81 11.95
C ALA A 69 5.05 -3.85 11.57
N GLN A 70 5.01 -5.01 12.23
CA GLN A 70 6.00 -6.08 12.07
C GLN A 70 5.73 -6.95 10.83
N TRP A 71 5.70 -6.35 9.63
CA TRP A 71 5.71 -7.08 8.37
C TRP A 71 7.13 -7.16 7.81
N SER A 72 7.41 -8.22 7.02
CA SER A 72 8.73 -8.41 6.40
C SER A 72 8.77 -7.74 5.04
N ASP A 73 9.68 -6.80 4.89
CA ASP A 73 10.01 -6.16 3.60
C ASP A 73 10.47 -7.18 2.56
N ALA A 74 11.31 -8.14 2.94
CA ALA A 74 11.76 -9.21 2.05
C ALA A 74 10.57 -10.03 1.50
N GLN A 75 9.55 -10.31 2.32
CA GLN A 75 8.34 -11.02 1.87
C GLN A 75 7.50 -10.19 0.92
N VAL A 76 7.35 -8.88 1.19
CA VAL A 76 6.64 -7.96 0.29
C VAL A 76 7.38 -7.85 -1.04
N LEU A 77 8.71 -7.64 -1.03
CA LEU A 77 9.53 -7.56 -2.24
C LEU A 77 9.46 -8.86 -3.05
N ARG A 78 9.51 -10.03 -2.39
CA ARG A 78 9.33 -11.32 -3.06
C ARG A 78 7.98 -11.39 -3.79
N ARG A 79 6.89 -10.96 -3.15
CA ARG A 79 5.55 -10.93 -3.76
C ARG A 79 5.49 -9.97 -4.95
N VAL A 80 6.11 -8.79 -4.83
CA VAL A 80 6.25 -7.82 -5.94
C VAL A 80 6.97 -8.48 -7.11
N CYS A 81 8.13 -9.09 -6.88
CA CYS A 81 8.90 -9.76 -7.93
C CYS A 81 8.10 -10.86 -8.63
N GLN A 82 7.42 -11.72 -7.86
CA GLN A 82 6.57 -12.78 -8.40
C GLN A 82 5.45 -12.26 -9.30
N TRP A 83 4.93 -11.06 -9.03
CA TRP A 83 3.87 -10.45 -9.82
C TRP A 83 4.42 -9.70 -11.03
N VAL A 84 5.47 -8.90 -10.85
CA VAL A 84 5.93 -7.94 -11.86
C VAL A 84 6.89 -8.57 -12.86
N VAL A 85 7.86 -9.38 -12.41
CA VAL A 85 8.91 -9.95 -13.28
C VAL A 85 8.35 -10.71 -14.50
N PRO A 86 7.30 -11.55 -14.39
CA PRO A 86 6.72 -12.23 -15.56
C PRO A 86 6.13 -11.30 -16.63
N HIS A 87 5.85 -10.03 -16.28
CA HIS A 87 5.28 -9.03 -17.17
C HIS A 87 6.33 -8.02 -17.68
N MET A 88 7.56 -8.11 -17.19
CA MET A 88 8.64 -7.24 -17.64
C MET A 88 9.24 -7.80 -18.93
N ASP A 89 9.47 -6.90 -19.87
CA ASP A 89 10.30 -7.18 -21.04
C ASP A 89 11.74 -6.80 -20.70
N PHE A 90 12.63 -7.78 -20.69
CA PHE A 90 14.06 -7.61 -20.43
C PHE A 90 14.91 -7.82 -21.68
N SER A 91 14.27 -7.92 -22.85
CA SER A 91 14.97 -8.00 -24.13
C SER A 91 15.58 -6.67 -24.56
#